data_AF-A0A2G6BXD2-F1
#
_entry.id   AF-A0A2G6BXD2-F1
#
_cell.length_a   1.000
_cell.length_b   1.000
_cell.length_c   1.000
_cell.angle_alpha   90.00
_cell.angle_beta   90.00
_cell.angle_gamma   90.00
#
_symmetry.space_group_name_H-M   'P 1'
#
loop_
_entity.id
_entity.type
_entity.pdbx_description
1 polymer ?
#
loop_
_entity_poly.entity_id
_entity_poly.type
_entity_poly.pdbx_seq_one_letter_code
_entity_poly.pdbx_strand_id
1 'polypeptide(L)'
;MNEKKEMIKKIMKFLAKNEEAKADELCKLFLEKTKEVTPEELTDVAQQLEDENIFADAEQHINIEKRIFEIIRNKIPQRKLSEFGKGHPIKTFLDENIIIKNLNKRAEELLQEKNSFTDLYSDWALLAKQYLKLHIHYLRKENQLFPYLERRGFSHPSSIMWSLHDQIRKSAKDFNVSVNEKK
;
A
#
# COMPACT_ATOMS: atom_id res chain seq x y z
N MET A 1 19.50 17.96 -2.20
CA MET A 1 18.07 17.69 -2.50
C MET A 1 17.91 16.81 -3.75
N ASN A 2 18.69 17.03 -4.83
CA ASN A 2 18.60 16.21 -6.05
C ASN A 2 19.15 14.78 -5.93
N GLU A 3 20.19 14.54 -5.13
CA GLU A 3 20.85 13.22 -5.07
C GLU A 3 19.94 12.08 -4.61
N LYS A 4 19.04 12.33 -3.65
CA LYS A 4 18.09 11.31 -3.16
C LYS A 4 17.11 10.91 -4.27
N LYS A 5 16.51 11.90 -4.94
CA LYS A 5 15.58 11.70 -6.05
C LYS A 5 16.26 10.92 -7.18
N GLU A 6 17.50 11.27 -7.51
CA GLU A 6 18.29 10.55 -8.52
C GLU A 6 18.60 9.10 -8.12
N MET A 7 18.88 8.83 -6.84
CA MET A 7 19.07 7.45 -6.37
C MET A 7 17.78 6.64 -6.48
N ILE A 8 16.64 7.18 -6.05
CA ILE A 8 15.32 6.51 -6.18
C ILE A 8 15.02 6.27 -7.66
N LYS A 9 15.25 7.27 -8.52
CA LYS A 9 15.05 7.18 -9.97
C LYS A 9 15.88 6.07 -10.59
N LYS A 10 17.16 5.95 -10.21
CA LYS A 10 18.05 4.86 -10.67
C LYS A 10 17.56 3.49 -10.20
N ILE A 11 17.16 3.36 -8.94
CA ILE A 11 16.60 2.12 -8.39
C ILE A 11 15.37 1.69 -9.21
N MET A 12 14.42 2.60 -9.43
CA MET A 12 13.22 2.32 -10.24
C MET A 12 13.57 1.90 -11.67
N LYS A 13 14.54 2.57 -12.31
CA LYS A 13 15.01 2.20 -13.66
C LYS A 13 15.65 0.80 -13.71
N PHE A 14 16.41 0.42 -12.69
CA PHE A 14 16.98 -0.93 -12.62
C PHE A 14 15.89 -1.99 -12.43
N LEU A 15 14.90 -1.71 -11.58
CA LEU A 15 13.75 -2.60 -11.41
C LEU A 15 12.92 -2.72 -12.69
N ALA A 16 12.71 -1.63 -13.43
CA ALA A 16 12.01 -1.65 -14.72
C ALA A 16 12.73 -2.50 -15.79
N LYS A 17 14.06 -2.60 -15.69
CA LYS A 17 14.90 -3.42 -16.57
C LYS A 17 15.11 -4.86 -16.08
N ASN A 18 14.44 -5.27 -14.99
CA ASN A 18 14.63 -6.57 -14.33
C ASN A 18 16.06 -6.80 -13.80
N GLU A 19 16.82 -5.73 -13.52
CA GLU A 19 18.17 -5.81 -12.94
C GLU A 19 18.11 -5.77 -11.39
N GLU A 20 17.42 -6.73 -10.79
CA GLU A 20 17.09 -6.71 -9.35
C GLU A 20 18.32 -6.64 -8.44
N ALA A 21 19.38 -7.38 -8.75
CA ALA A 21 20.60 -7.38 -7.95
C ALA A 21 21.22 -5.97 -7.83
N LYS A 22 21.24 -5.20 -8.93
CA LYS A 22 21.75 -3.83 -8.94
C LYS A 22 20.82 -2.87 -8.20
N ALA A 23 19.50 -3.08 -8.34
CA ALA A 23 18.53 -2.32 -7.59
C ALA A 23 18.69 -2.52 -6.08
N ASP A 24 18.87 -3.76 -5.63
CA ASP A 24 19.02 -4.10 -4.22
C ASP A 24 20.32 -3.56 -3.61
N GLU A 25 21.43 -3.58 -4.35
CA GLU A 25 22.69 -2.93 -3.94
C GLU A 25 22.51 -1.42 -3.75
N LEU A 26 21.83 -0.75 -4.69
CA LEU A 26 21.56 0.68 -4.58
C LEU A 26 20.55 1.00 -3.47
N CYS A 27 19.59 0.12 -3.21
CA CYS A 27 18.67 0.23 -2.06
C CYS A 27 19.43 0.21 -0.74
N LYS A 28 20.40 -0.71 -0.57
CA LYS A 28 21.25 -0.75 0.64
C LYS A 28 22.01 0.56 0.81
N LEU A 29 22.67 1.02 -0.26
CA LEU A 29 23.40 2.29 -0.26
C LEU A 29 22.49 3.48 0.05
N PHE A 30 21.27 3.46 -0.48
CA PHE A 30 20.26 4.49 -0.22
C PHE A 30 19.84 4.53 1.25
N LEU A 31 19.60 3.37 1.86
CA LEU A 31 19.21 3.26 3.26
C LEU A 31 20.33 3.69 4.23
N GLU A 32 21.58 3.47 3.87
CA GLU A 32 22.75 3.91 4.65
C GLU A 32 22.93 5.44 4.58
N LYS A 33 22.85 6.01 3.37
CA LYS A 33 23.12 7.43 3.15
C LYS A 33 21.94 8.34 3.47
N THR A 34 20.71 7.84 3.35
CA THR A 34 19.50 8.65 3.50
C THR A 34 18.86 8.44 4.87
N LYS A 35 18.75 9.53 5.63
CA LYS A 35 18.07 9.54 6.92
C LYS A 35 16.55 9.52 6.77
N GLU A 36 16.02 10.38 5.91
CA GLU A 36 14.58 10.58 5.73
C GLU A 36 14.23 10.82 4.27
N VAL A 37 13.03 10.36 3.89
CA VAL A 37 12.42 10.54 2.58
C VAL A 37 11.01 11.06 2.78
N THR A 38 10.68 12.12 2.05
CA THR A 38 9.33 12.68 2.06
C THR A 38 8.43 11.98 1.03
N PRO A 39 7.13 11.82 1.31
CA PRO A 39 6.17 11.28 0.32
C PRO A 39 6.15 12.08 -1.00
N GLU A 40 6.36 13.39 -0.91
CA GLU A 40 6.44 14.30 -2.06
C GLU A 40 7.64 13.96 -2.95
N GLU A 41 8.82 13.70 -2.36
CA GLU A 41 10.01 13.32 -3.12
C GLU A 41 9.82 12.01 -3.90
N LEU A 42 9.13 11.03 -3.31
CA LEU A 42 8.81 9.76 -3.99
C LEU A 42 7.82 9.99 -5.13
N THR A 43 6.77 10.77 -4.87
CA THR A 43 5.73 11.08 -5.85
C THR A 43 6.30 11.79 -7.08
N ASP A 44 7.18 12.77 -6.87
CA ASP A 44 7.83 13.49 -7.96
C ASP A 44 8.67 12.56 -8.84
N VAL A 45 9.41 11.62 -8.24
CA VAL A 45 10.26 10.67 -8.99
C VAL A 45 9.39 9.70 -9.79
N ALA A 46 8.32 9.19 -9.19
CA ALA A 46 7.40 8.30 -9.87
C ALA A 46 6.73 8.96 -11.07
N GLN A 47 6.21 10.18 -10.91
CA GLN A 47 5.61 10.96 -12.01
C GLN A 47 6.62 11.19 -13.15
N GLN A 48 7.86 11.58 -12.82
CA GLN A 48 8.90 11.78 -13.84
C GLN A 48 9.20 10.51 -14.65
N LEU A 49 9.18 9.34 -14.02
CA LEU A 49 9.46 8.08 -14.69
C LEU A 49 8.30 7.62 -15.57
N GLU A 50 7.07 7.95 -15.17
CA GLU A 50 5.89 7.78 -16.00
C GLU A 50 5.92 8.69 -17.23
N ASP A 51 6.26 9.97 -17.05
CA ASP A 51 6.43 10.93 -18.15
C ASP A 51 7.53 10.49 -19.13
N GLU A 52 8.58 9.84 -18.62
CA GLU A 52 9.67 9.24 -19.41
C GLU A 52 9.30 7.89 -20.07
N ASN A 53 8.08 7.37 -19.86
CA ASN A 53 7.61 6.06 -20.36
C ASN A 53 8.57 4.90 -20.04
N ILE A 54 9.12 4.89 -18.83
CA ILE A 54 10.11 3.88 -18.40
C ILE A 54 9.46 2.53 -18.11
N PHE A 55 8.20 2.52 -17.70
CA PHE A 55 7.46 1.31 -17.36
C PHE A 55 6.79 0.72 -18.59
N ALA A 56 6.80 -0.61 -18.69
CA ALA A 56 6.17 -1.35 -19.77
C ALA A 56 4.64 -1.26 -19.71
N ASP A 57 4.08 -1.29 -18.49
CA ASP A 57 2.66 -1.17 -18.23
C ASP A 57 2.39 -0.64 -16.80
N ALA A 58 1.12 -0.37 -16.50
CA ALA A 58 0.70 0.13 -15.19
C ALA A 58 0.91 -0.89 -14.06
N GLU A 59 0.85 -2.19 -14.34
CA GLU A 59 1.06 -3.23 -13.33
C GLU A 59 2.52 -3.28 -12.88
N GLN A 60 3.46 -3.20 -13.84
CA GLN A 60 4.88 -3.08 -13.58
C GLN A 60 5.19 -1.82 -12.76
N HIS A 61 4.60 -0.68 -13.14
CA HIS A 61 4.76 0.57 -12.39
C HIS A 61 4.32 0.41 -10.93
N ILE A 62 3.11 -0.09 -10.70
CA ILE A 62 2.56 -0.33 -9.36
C ILE A 62 3.44 -1.27 -8.54
N ASN A 63 3.93 -2.35 -9.14
CA ASN A 63 4.76 -3.34 -8.44
C ASN A 63 6.14 -2.77 -8.04
N ILE A 64 6.75 -1.96 -8.91
CA ILE A 64 8.02 -1.26 -8.60
C ILE A 64 7.82 -0.26 -7.47
N GLU A 65 6.75 0.54 -7.53
CA GLU A 65 6.42 1.50 -6.47
C GLU A 65 6.15 0.82 -5.13
N LYS A 66 5.36 -0.26 -5.11
CA LYS A 66 5.14 -1.06 -3.89
C LYS A 66 6.47 -1.51 -3.29
N ARG A 67 7.37 -2.08 -4.11
CA ARG A 67 8.68 -2.58 -3.65
C ARG A 67 9.51 -1.45 -3.05
N ILE A 68 9.59 -0.31 -3.71
CA ILE A 68 10.35 0.83 -3.21
C ILE A 68 9.74 1.39 -1.94
N PHE A 69 8.42 1.55 -1.91
CA PHE A 69 7.71 2.04 -0.74
C PHE A 69 7.99 1.15 0.48
N GLU A 70 7.96 -0.17 0.34
CA GLU A 70 8.30 -1.11 1.41
C GLU A 70 9.73 -0.92 1.95
N ILE A 71 10.69 -0.65 1.06
CA ILE A 71 12.09 -0.42 1.43
C ILE A 71 12.24 0.89 2.20
N ILE A 72 11.58 1.96 1.73
CA ILE A 72 11.76 3.31 2.28
C ILE A 72 10.75 3.67 3.37
N ARG A 73 9.72 2.86 3.63
CA ARG A 73 8.66 3.17 4.61
C ARG A 73 9.21 3.53 5.99
N ASN A 74 10.31 2.88 6.39
CA ASN A 74 10.96 3.09 7.69
C ASN A 74 11.71 4.44 7.76
N LYS A 75 11.93 5.09 6.62
CA LYS A 75 12.56 6.40 6.46
C LYS A 75 11.52 7.52 6.27
N ILE A 76 10.23 7.19 6.13
CA ILE A 76 9.15 8.16 6.04
C ILE A 76 8.71 8.53 7.47
N PRO A 77 8.79 9.82 7.86
CA PRO A 77 8.37 10.27 9.19
C PRO A 77 6.93 9.86 9.50
N GLN A 78 6.72 9.15 10.60
CA GLN A 78 5.39 8.75 11.05
C GLN A 78 4.78 9.87 11.91
N ARG A 79 3.60 10.36 11.52
CA ARG A 79 2.82 11.29 12.36
C ARG A 79 2.08 10.53 13.45
N LYS A 80 2.04 11.08 14.66
CA LYS A 80 1.33 10.45 15.77
C LYS A 80 -0.17 10.67 15.66
N LEU A 81 -0.95 9.62 15.94
CA LEU A 81 -2.42 9.69 15.98
C LEU A 81 -2.94 10.79 16.92
N SER A 82 -2.21 11.06 18.01
CA SER A 82 -2.54 12.09 19.00
C SER A 82 -2.48 13.51 18.44
N GLU A 83 -1.86 13.72 17.27
CA GLU A 83 -1.83 15.01 16.58
C GLU A 83 -3.20 15.38 15.97
N PHE A 84 -4.11 14.41 15.85
CA PHE A 84 -5.43 14.61 15.25
C PHE A 84 -6.54 14.49 16.30
N GLY A 85 -7.33 15.55 16.46
CA GLY A 85 -8.46 15.59 17.37
C GLY A 85 -9.59 14.62 16.99
N LYS A 86 -10.52 14.40 17.94
CA LYS A 86 -11.72 13.58 17.71
C LYS A 86 -12.55 14.16 16.55
N GLY A 87 -12.98 13.31 15.63
CA GLY A 87 -13.75 13.71 14.45
C GLY A 87 -12.90 14.15 13.25
N HIS A 88 -11.56 14.21 13.38
CA HIS A 88 -10.69 14.52 12.26
C HIS A 88 -10.67 13.36 11.23
N PRO A 89 -10.88 13.60 9.92
CA PRO A 89 -10.97 12.53 8.92
C PRO A 89 -9.74 11.61 8.85
N ILE A 90 -8.53 12.20 8.96
CA ILE A 90 -7.28 11.42 8.98
C ILE A 90 -7.23 10.48 10.19
N LYS A 91 -7.74 10.91 11.35
CA LYS A 91 -7.80 10.04 12.54
C LYS A 91 -8.69 8.83 12.27
N THR A 92 -9.84 9.03 11.66
CA THR A 92 -10.75 7.95 11.25
C THR A 92 -10.07 6.96 10.31
N PHE A 93 -9.38 7.42 9.25
CA PHE A 93 -8.69 6.52 8.33
C PHE A 93 -7.58 5.71 9.02
N LEU A 94 -6.83 6.33 9.93
CA LEU A 94 -5.77 5.63 10.64
C LEU A 94 -6.32 4.63 11.68
N ASP A 95 -7.42 4.95 12.35
CA ASP A 95 -8.10 4.02 13.26
C ASP A 95 -8.67 2.82 12.51
N GLU A 96 -9.24 3.04 11.34
CA GLU A 96 -9.67 1.97 10.44
C GLU A 96 -8.48 1.10 10.02
N ASN A 97 -7.32 1.69 9.69
CA ASN A 97 -6.11 0.91 9.39
C ASN A 97 -5.63 0.04 10.56
N ILE A 98 -5.83 0.46 11.82
CA ILE A 98 -5.53 -0.36 13.00
C ILE A 98 -6.46 -1.57 13.05
N ILE A 99 -7.75 -1.37 12.80
CA ILE A 99 -8.72 -2.47 12.75
C ILE A 99 -8.34 -3.47 11.66
N ILE A 100 -7.96 -2.99 10.47
CA ILE A 100 -7.50 -3.85 9.36
C ILE A 100 -6.28 -4.69 9.77
N LYS A 101 -5.30 -4.09 10.47
CA LYS A 101 -4.14 -4.83 10.99
C LYS A 101 -4.55 -5.93 11.97
N ASN A 102 -5.53 -5.68 12.82
CA ASN A 102 -6.05 -6.68 13.75
C ASN A 102 -6.77 -7.84 13.01
N LEU A 103 -7.48 -7.54 11.91
CA LEU A 103 -8.06 -8.57 11.06
C LEU A 103 -6.97 -9.46 10.43
N ASN A 104 -5.91 -8.86 9.91
CA ASN A 104 -4.77 -9.59 9.35
C ASN A 104 -4.11 -10.48 10.40
N LYS A 105 -3.87 -9.94 11.60
CA LYS A 105 -3.31 -10.73 12.72
C LYS A 105 -4.20 -11.92 13.06
N ARG A 106 -5.52 -11.73 13.13
CA ARG A 106 -6.45 -12.84 13.40
C ARG A 106 -6.42 -13.89 12.29
N ALA A 107 -6.33 -13.47 11.02
CA ALA A 107 -6.17 -14.40 9.90
C ALA A 107 -4.87 -15.21 10.01
N GLU A 108 -3.75 -14.56 10.36
CA GLU A 108 -2.46 -15.22 10.60
C GLU A 108 -2.53 -16.25 11.75
N GLU A 109 -3.19 -15.91 12.85
CA GLU A 109 -3.43 -16.83 13.97
C GLU A 109 -4.22 -18.07 13.52
N LEU A 110 -5.31 -17.88 12.77
CA LEU A 110 -6.09 -19.00 12.25
C LEU A 110 -5.29 -19.88 11.28
N LEU A 111 -4.37 -19.31 10.50
CA LEU A 111 -3.52 -20.10 9.59
C LEU A 111 -2.52 -20.99 10.33
N GLN A 112 -2.15 -20.65 11.57
CA GLN A 112 -1.22 -21.44 12.38
C GLN A 112 -1.90 -22.64 13.06
N GLU A 113 -3.22 -22.57 13.27
CA GLU A 113 -4.00 -23.62 13.91
C GLU A 113 -4.25 -24.79 12.94
N LYS A 114 -3.94 -26.01 13.38
CA LYS A 114 -4.17 -27.22 12.59
C LYS A 114 -5.68 -27.46 12.45
N ASN A 115 -6.15 -27.77 11.25
CA ASN A 115 -7.58 -27.95 10.94
C ASN A 115 -8.46 -26.73 11.27
N SER A 116 -7.87 -25.53 11.38
CA SER A 116 -8.62 -24.32 11.75
C SER A 116 -9.81 -24.03 10.85
N PHE A 117 -9.75 -24.41 9.58
CA PHE A 117 -10.86 -24.20 8.67
C PHE A 117 -12.11 -24.99 9.06
N THR A 118 -11.96 -26.22 9.55
CA THR A 118 -13.09 -27.03 10.03
C THR A 118 -13.51 -26.61 11.43
N ASP A 119 -12.52 -26.46 12.33
CA ASP A 119 -12.78 -26.33 13.76
C ASP A 119 -13.18 -24.90 14.15
N LEU A 120 -12.70 -23.91 13.38
CA LEU A 120 -12.94 -22.48 13.57
C LEU A 120 -13.59 -21.84 12.33
N TYR A 121 -14.41 -22.61 11.59
CA TYR A 121 -15.11 -22.13 10.39
C TYR A 121 -15.86 -20.81 10.62
N SER A 122 -16.51 -20.67 11.77
CA SER A 122 -17.27 -19.46 12.11
C SER A 122 -16.40 -18.20 12.18
N ASP A 123 -15.14 -18.33 12.64
CA ASP A 123 -14.17 -17.25 12.65
C ASP A 123 -13.73 -16.88 11.22
N TRP A 124 -13.48 -17.89 10.37
CA TRP A 124 -13.19 -17.68 8.95
C TRP A 124 -14.32 -16.95 8.23
N ALA A 125 -15.58 -17.36 8.48
CA ALA A 125 -16.76 -16.74 7.91
C ALA A 125 -16.96 -15.30 8.40
N LEU A 126 -16.67 -15.03 9.68
CA LEU A 126 -16.71 -13.68 10.24
C LEU A 126 -15.64 -12.78 9.62
N LEU A 127 -14.39 -13.28 9.53
CA LEU A 127 -13.29 -12.55 8.89
C LEU A 127 -13.64 -12.21 7.45
N ALA A 128 -14.09 -13.17 6.65
CA ALA A 128 -14.49 -12.95 5.27
C ALA A 128 -15.50 -11.79 5.13
N LYS A 129 -16.54 -11.77 5.97
CA LYS A 129 -17.51 -10.68 6.01
C LYS A 129 -16.90 -9.34 6.43
N GLN A 130 -15.92 -9.34 7.33
CA GLN A 130 -15.22 -8.13 7.76
C GLN A 130 -14.31 -7.57 6.66
N TYR A 131 -13.58 -8.42 5.92
CA TYR A 131 -12.78 -8.00 4.77
C TYR A 131 -13.64 -7.35 3.68
N LEU A 132 -14.86 -7.84 3.43
CA LEU A 132 -15.77 -7.20 2.48
C LEU A 132 -16.13 -5.75 2.85
N LYS A 133 -16.11 -5.40 4.15
CA LYS A 133 -16.38 -4.02 4.62
C LYS A 133 -15.26 -3.03 4.31
N LEU A 134 -14.06 -3.50 3.95
CA LEU A 134 -12.95 -2.64 3.53
C LEU A 134 -13.34 -1.68 2.39
N HIS A 135 -14.25 -2.12 1.52
CA HIS A 135 -14.81 -1.29 0.46
C HIS A 135 -15.32 0.07 0.96
N ILE A 136 -15.93 0.14 2.14
CA ILE A 136 -16.46 1.39 2.71
C ILE A 136 -15.33 2.36 3.10
N HIS A 137 -14.22 1.83 3.60
CA HIS A 137 -13.02 2.62 3.89
C HIS A 137 -12.44 3.21 2.60
N TYR A 138 -12.28 2.37 1.56
CA TYR A 138 -11.73 2.81 0.28
C TYR A 138 -12.64 3.81 -0.45
N LEU A 139 -13.96 3.60 -0.46
CA LEU A 139 -14.91 4.55 -1.04
C LEU A 139 -14.82 5.94 -0.42
N ARG A 140 -14.62 6.05 0.90
CA ARG A 140 -14.43 7.37 1.53
C ARG A 140 -13.14 8.03 1.07
N LYS A 141 -12.03 7.30 0.99
CA LYS A 141 -10.78 7.87 0.49
C LYS A 141 -10.93 8.34 -0.96
N GLU A 142 -11.51 7.50 -1.80
CA GLU A 142 -11.74 7.74 -3.22
C GLU A 142 -12.65 8.92 -3.50
N ASN A 143 -13.73 9.08 -2.74
CA ASN A 143 -14.73 10.12 -3.03
C ASN A 143 -14.54 11.40 -2.18
N GLN A 144 -13.84 11.32 -1.04
CA GLN A 144 -13.70 12.47 -0.12
C GLN A 144 -12.28 12.98 0.02
N LEU A 145 -11.25 12.13 -0.12
CA LEU A 145 -9.85 12.55 0.05
C LEU A 145 -9.16 12.80 -1.29
N PHE A 146 -9.23 11.83 -2.19
CA PHE A 146 -8.51 11.87 -3.48
C PHE A 146 -8.87 13.10 -4.34
N PRO A 147 -10.14 13.52 -4.47
CA PRO A 147 -10.46 14.69 -5.28
C PRO A 147 -9.83 15.98 -4.76
N TYR A 148 -9.57 16.08 -3.45
CA TYR A 148 -8.88 17.23 -2.87
C TYR A 148 -7.36 17.18 -3.07
N LEU A 149 -6.77 15.98 -3.06
CA LEU A 149 -5.35 15.78 -3.35
C LEU A 149 -5.04 16.05 -4.83
N GLU A 150 -5.89 15.53 -5.73
CA GLU A 150 -5.78 15.71 -7.18
C GLU A 150 -5.85 17.19 -7.57
N ARG A 151 -6.80 17.96 -6.99
CA ARG A 151 -6.88 19.42 -7.17
C ARG A 151 -5.63 20.18 -6.73
N ARG A 152 -4.77 19.56 -5.90
CA ARG A 152 -3.51 20.13 -5.41
C ARG A 152 -2.29 19.62 -6.18
N GLY A 153 -2.49 18.85 -7.25
CA GLY A 153 -1.41 18.29 -8.08
C GLY A 153 -0.89 16.93 -7.60
N PHE A 154 -1.57 16.27 -6.66
CA PHE A 154 -1.21 14.92 -6.18
C PHE A 154 -2.06 13.82 -6.86
N SER A 155 -2.10 13.79 -8.19
CA SER A 155 -2.93 12.88 -8.99
C SER A 155 -2.34 11.47 -9.15
N HIS A 156 -1.11 11.35 -9.64
CA HIS A 156 -0.07 10.71 -8.83
C HIS A 156 -0.45 9.47 -8.01
N PRO A 157 -0.27 9.59 -6.67
CA PRO A 157 -0.59 8.53 -5.73
C PRO A 157 -2.06 8.14 -5.73
N SER A 158 -3.00 9.05 -6.00
CA SER A 158 -4.43 8.68 -5.96
C SER A 158 -4.76 7.69 -7.08
N SER A 159 -4.26 7.91 -8.31
CA SER A 159 -4.43 7.00 -9.45
C SER A 159 -3.95 5.58 -9.15
N ILE A 160 -2.76 5.45 -8.56
CA ILE A 160 -2.23 4.14 -8.15
C ILE A 160 -3.09 3.51 -7.07
N MET A 161 -3.51 4.31 -6.08
CA MET A 161 -4.32 3.81 -4.97
C MET A 161 -5.68 3.26 -5.44
N TRP A 162 -6.29 3.80 -6.50
CA TRP A 162 -7.51 3.22 -7.10
C TRP A 162 -7.29 1.77 -7.53
N SER A 163 -6.24 1.52 -8.32
CA SER A 163 -5.88 0.17 -8.77
C SER A 163 -5.58 -0.77 -7.60
N LEU A 164 -4.91 -0.28 -6.55
CA LEU A 164 -4.65 -1.06 -5.34
C LEU A 164 -5.93 -1.40 -4.58
N HIS A 165 -6.83 -0.43 -4.43
CA HIS A 165 -8.11 -0.66 -3.76
C HIS A 165 -8.94 -1.70 -4.53
N ASP A 166 -8.93 -1.68 -5.86
CA ASP A 166 -9.63 -2.68 -6.68
C ASP A 166 -9.02 -4.08 -6.54
N GLN A 167 -7.69 -4.20 -6.52
CA GLN A 167 -7.01 -5.47 -6.22
C GLN A 167 -7.44 -6.00 -4.85
N ILE A 168 -7.47 -5.17 -3.81
CA ILE A 168 -7.87 -5.58 -2.46
C ILE A 168 -9.35 -5.97 -2.41
N ARG A 169 -10.24 -5.21 -3.07
CA ARG A 169 -11.67 -5.56 -3.18
C ARG A 169 -11.86 -6.91 -3.84
N LYS A 170 -11.12 -7.19 -4.91
CA LYS A 170 -11.15 -8.49 -5.58
C LYS A 170 -10.69 -9.60 -4.63
N SER A 171 -9.54 -9.44 -3.96
CA SER A 171 -9.05 -10.41 -2.98
C SER A 171 -10.03 -10.66 -1.84
N ALA A 172 -10.70 -9.62 -1.33
CA ALA A 172 -11.72 -9.76 -0.29
C ALA A 172 -12.95 -10.55 -0.77
N LYS A 173 -13.37 -10.36 -2.03
CA LYS A 173 -14.45 -11.13 -2.65
C LYS A 173 -14.05 -12.59 -2.83
N ASP A 174 -12.88 -12.83 -3.42
CA ASP A 174 -12.36 -14.18 -3.69
C ASP A 174 -12.17 -14.96 -2.38
N PHE A 175 -11.68 -14.29 -1.32
CA PHE A 175 -11.59 -14.87 0.02
C PHE A 175 -12.98 -15.25 0.57
N ASN A 176 -13.96 -14.35 0.48
CA ASN A 176 -15.31 -14.65 0.93
C ASN A 176 -15.96 -15.81 0.16
N VAL A 177 -15.76 -15.87 -1.16
CA VAL A 177 -16.21 -17.01 -1.98
C VAL A 177 -15.56 -18.30 -1.50
N SER A 178 -14.23 -18.31 -1.38
CA SER A 178 -13.44 -19.47 -0.95
C SER A 178 -13.88 -20.03 0.41
N VAL A 179 -14.21 -19.17 1.37
CA VAL A 179 -14.70 -19.58 2.70
C VAL A 179 -16.11 -20.18 2.63
N ASN A 180 -16.98 -19.66 1.76
CA ASN A 180 -18.36 -20.13 1.67
C ASN A 180 -18.54 -21.36 0.76
N GLU A 181 -17.68 -21.55 -0.25
CA GLU A 181 -17.72 -22.71 -1.15
C GLU A 181 -17.17 -24.00 -0.51
N LYS A 182 -16.28 -23.88 0.48
CA LYS A 182 -15.72 -25.02 1.23
C LYS A 182 -16.58 -25.47 2.41
N LYS A 183 -17.83 -25.00 2.49
CA LYS A 183 -18.81 -25.43 3.50
C LYS A 183 -19.37 -26.80 3.17
#